data_AF-A0A7J0FNE2-F1
#
_entry.id   AF-A0A7J0FNE2-F1
#
_cell.length_a   1.000
_cell.length_b   1.000
_cell.length_c   1.000
_cell.angle_alpha   90.00
_cell.angle_beta   90.00
_cell.angle_gamma   90.00
#
_symmetry.space_group_name_H-M   'P 1'
#
loop_
_entity.id
_entity.type
_entity.pdbx_description
1 polymer ?
#
loop_
_entity_poly.entity_id
_entity_poly.type
_entity_poly.pdbx_seq_one_letter_code
_entity_poly.pdbx_strand_id
1 'polypeptide(L)'
;MKLKPPKPNPFETIWSWRKFDVLGKKRKGEKRRIGLARSVAIEKARNLFIRKKTLLKEYEQSGNSSVSIDKRIGEQNEGLGEFDKAIMRSQRERQLKLNKKSKYNLSDGEEDEFKIEDGMSLQGRDDFEDEVPFDDEDDAETADTVILYAWLEQASFG
;
A
#
# COMPACT_ATOMS: atom_id res chain seq x y z
N MET A 1 34.05 19.82 41.38
CA MET A 1 34.44 18.55 42.04
C MET A 1 34.31 17.42 41.04
N LYS A 2 35.35 16.62 40.77
CA LYS A 2 35.25 15.50 39.81
C LYS A 2 34.51 14.34 40.48
N LEU A 3 33.35 13.95 39.94
CA LEU A 3 32.58 12.80 40.41
C LEU A 3 33.38 11.51 40.15
N LYS A 4 33.49 10.66 41.17
CA LYS A 4 34.12 9.34 41.01
C LYS A 4 33.28 8.49 40.05
N PRO A 5 33.91 7.77 39.10
CA PRO A 5 33.17 6.89 38.22
C PRO A 5 32.45 5.79 39.03
N PRO A 6 31.26 5.35 38.57
CA PRO A 6 30.51 4.30 39.25
C PRO A 6 31.34 3.02 39.33
N LYS A 7 31.29 2.36 40.49
CA LYS A 7 31.95 1.06 40.68
C LYS A 7 31.37 0.06 39.67
N PRO A 8 32.20 -0.66 38.90
CA PRO A 8 31.71 -1.61 37.93
C PRO A 8 31.05 -2.80 38.63
N ASN A 9 29.90 -3.23 38.11
CA ASN A 9 29.17 -4.37 38.62
C ASN A 9 30.04 -5.66 38.52
N PRO A 10 30.21 -6.43 39.61
CA PRO A 10 30.97 -7.69 39.57
C PRO A 10 30.36 -8.74 38.64
N PHE A 11 29.03 -8.73 38.42
CA PHE A 11 28.34 -9.70 37.57
C PHE A 11 28.48 -9.45 36.06
N GLU A 12 28.90 -8.25 35.66
CA GLU A 12 29.17 -7.92 34.25
C GLU A 12 30.41 -8.63 33.71
N THR A 13 31.23 -9.19 34.61
CA THR A 13 32.51 -9.77 34.29
C THR A 13 32.59 -11.23 34.68
N ILE A 14 32.80 -12.10 33.71
CA ILE A 14 33.16 -13.50 33.98
C ILE A 14 34.68 -13.59 34.10
N TRP A 15 35.10 -14.31 35.13
CA TRP A 15 36.48 -14.63 35.45
C TRP A 15 36.61 -16.15 35.45
N SER A 16 37.72 -16.65 34.92
CA SER A 16 38.07 -18.06 34.99
C SER A 16 39.11 -18.26 36.09
N TRP A 17 38.89 -19.21 36.98
CA TRP A 17 39.94 -19.63 37.92
C TRP A 17 41.09 -20.31 37.19
N ARG A 18 42.30 -20.00 37.64
CA ARG A 18 43.49 -20.66 37.14
C ARG A 18 43.98 -21.71 38.12
N LYS A 19 44.47 -22.82 37.58
CA LYS A 19 44.94 -23.96 38.36
C LYS A 19 46.36 -23.78 38.92
N PHE A 20 47.23 -23.03 38.23
CA PHE A 20 48.64 -22.83 38.62
C PHE A 20 49.11 -21.41 38.29
N ASP A 21 49.96 -20.81 39.13
CA ASP A 21 50.55 -19.49 38.88
C ASP A 21 51.74 -19.57 37.88
N VAL A 22 51.90 -18.57 37.02
CA VAL A 22 52.93 -18.50 35.98
C VAL A 22 53.45 -17.07 36.04
N LEU A 23 54.58 -16.91 36.72
CA LEU A 23 55.19 -15.63 36.97
C LEU A 23 55.65 -14.97 35.65
N GLY A 24 55.54 -13.65 35.57
CA GLY A 24 56.09 -12.85 34.47
C GLY A 24 55.23 -12.72 33.20
N LYS A 25 54.06 -13.37 33.11
CA LYS A 25 53.16 -13.23 31.94
C LYS A 25 51.92 -12.40 32.26
N LYS A 26 51.84 -11.17 31.74
CA LYS A 26 50.59 -10.39 31.73
C LYS A 26 49.63 -10.99 30.69
N ARG A 27 48.49 -11.53 31.13
CA ARG A 27 47.51 -12.13 30.20
C ARG A 27 46.37 -11.17 29.89
N LYS A 28 46.31 -10.75 28.62
CA LYS A 28 45.21 -9.97 28.04
C LYS A 28 44.03 -10.93 27.78
N GLY A 29 42.90 -10.75 28.46
CA GLY A 29 41.64 -11.46 28.14
C GLY A 29 41.11 -12.46 29.17
N GLU A 30 41.75 -12.64 30.33
CA GLU A 30 41.24 -13.47 31.45
C GLU A 30 39.94 -12.91 32.05
N LYS A 31 39.75 -11.60 31.91
CA LYS A 31 38.58 -10.86 32.35
C LYS A 31 37.71 -10.50 31.13
N ARG A 32 36.60 -11.21 30.91
CA ARG A 32 35.66 -10.90 29.81
C ARG A 32 34.40 -10.21 30.35
N ARG A 33 34.07 -9.04 29.79
CA ARG A 33 32.80 -8.34 30.09
C ARG A 33 31.70 -8.84 29.17
N ILE A 34 30.92 -9.81 29.62
CA ILE A 34 29.94 -10.50 28.78
C ILE A 34 28.62 -9.73 28.68
N GLY A 35 28.17 -9.05 29.75
CA GLY A 35 26.92 -8.27 29.69
C GLY A 35 27.01 -7.08 28.72
N LEU A 36 28.12 -6.34 28.75
CA LEU A 36 28.43 -5.31 27.74
C LEU A 36 28.50 -5.89 26.31
N ALA A 37 29.11 -7.06 26.12
CA ALA A 37 29.19 -7.66 24.79
C ALA A 37 27.82 -8.06 24.24
N ARG A 38 26.93 -8.60 25.10
CA ARG A 38 25.57 -9.00 24.75
C ARG A 38 24.68 -7.80 24.42
N SER A 39 24.70 -6.76 25.25
CA SER A 39 23.92 -5.53 25.01
C SER A 39 24.32 -4.86 23.70
N VAL A 40 25.62 -4.70 23.44
CA VAL A 40 26.13 -4.14 22.18
C VAL A 40 25.70 -4.99 20.98
N ALA A 41 25.68 -6.32 21.10
CA ALA A 41 25.22 -7.20 20.03
C ALA A 41 23.72 -7.01 19.73
N ILE A 42 22.89 -6.93 20.78
CA ILE A 42 21.44 -6.70 20.66
C ILE A 42 21.16 -5.34 20.03
N GLU A 43 21.84 -4.29 20.51
CA GLU A 43 21.70 -2.93 19.94
C GLU A 43 22.12 -2.88 18.48
N LYS A 44 23.24 -3.51 18.13
CA LYS A 44 23.69 -3.60 16.73
C LYS A 44 22.68 -4.34 15.86
N ALA A 45 22.13 -5.45 16.34
CA ALA A 45 21.10 -6.21 15.63
C ALA A 45 19.83 -5.37 15.44
N ARG A 46 19.38 -4.67 16.49
CA ARG A 46 18.22 -3.77 16.44
C ARG A 46 18.46 -2.63 15.45
N ASN A 47 19.61 -1.98 15.51
CA ASN A 47 19.97 -0.89 14.60
C ASN A 47 20.07 -1.39 13.16
N LEU A 48 20.63 -2.58 12.93
CA LEU A 48 20.67 -3.20 11.60
C LEU A 48 19.26 -3.51 11.08
N PHE A 49 18.38 -4.05 11.94
CA PHE A 49 16.98 -4.31 11.59
C PHE A 49 16.25 -3.02 11.22
N ILE A 50 16.40 -1.96 12.02
CA ILE A 50 15.81 -0.65 11.76
C ILE A 50 16.29 -0.12 10.39
N ARG A 51 17.60 -0.14 10.13
CA ARG A 51 18.16 0.32 8.85
C ARG A 51 17.66 -0.47 7.65
N LYS A 52 17.55 -1.80 7.78
CA LYS A 52 16.97 -2.64 6.73
C LYS A 52 15.48 -2.37 6.49
N LYS A 53 14.75 -1.91 7.50
CA LYS A 53 13.34 -1.55 7.36
C LYS A 53 13.15 -0.14 6.78
N THR A 54 14.02 0.80 7.13
CA THR A 54 13.93 2.21 6.70
C THR A 54 14.82 2.50 5.49
N LEU A 55 16.12 2.64 5.69
CA LEU A 55 17.08 3.06 4.66
C LEU A 55 17.09 2.17 3.42
N LEU A 56 16.99 0.85 3.61
CA LEU A 56 16.95 -0.07 2.46
C LEU A 56 15.71 0.14 1.60
N LYS A 57 14.55 0.35 2.24
CA LYS A 57 13.29 0.59 1.54
C LYS A 57 13.30 1.94 0.82
N GLU A 58 13.83 2.98 1.46
CA GLU A 58 14.01 4.30 0.85
C GLU A 58 14.95 4.23 -0.36
N TYR A 59 16.03 3.45 -0.26
CA TYR A 59 16.95 3.22 -1.37
C TYR A 59 16.28 2.50 -2.53
N GLU A 60 15.55 1.42 -2.27
CA GLU A 60 14.76 0.71 -3.29
C GLU A 60 13.71 1.62 -3.95
N GLN A 61 13.10 2.54 -3.19
CA GLN A 61 12.11 3.50 -3.69
C GLN A 61 12.75 4.65 -4.48
N SER A 62 14.02 4.99 -4.24
CA SER A 62 14.69 6.11 -4.91
C SER A 62 14.78 5.97 -6.44
N GLY A 63 14.78 4.74 -6.96
CA GLY A 63 14.74 4.45 -8.39
C GLY A 63 13.33 4.39 -8.99
N ASN A 64 12.28 4.46 -8.17
CA ASN A 64 10.89 4.31 -8.59
C ASN A 64 10.20 5.68 -8.58
N SER A 65 9.55 6.05 -9.67
CA SER A 65 8.74 7.28 -9.76
C SER A 65 7.30 7.10 -9.25
N SER A 66 6.89 5.87 -8.95
CA SER A 66 5.54 5.53 -8.50
C SER A 66 5.52 4.84 -7.15
N VAL A 67 4.50 5.16 -6.34
CA VAL A 67 4.25 4.54 -5.04
C VAL A 67 2.86 3.90 -5.09
N SER A 68 2.79 2.58 -4.91
CA SER A 68 1.53 1.87 -4.79
C SER A 68 0.85 2.23 -3.47
N ILE A 69 -0.25 2.97 -3.55
CA ILE A 69 -1.07 3.34 -2.39
C ILE A 69 -2.19 2.32 -2.25
N ASP A 70 -2.24 1.63 -1.11
CA ASP A 70 -3.34 0.73 -0.78
C ASP A 70 -4.60 1.53 -0.44
N LYS A 71 -5.62 1.41 -1.29
CA LYS A 71 -6.91 2.10 -1.15
C LYS A 71 -7.96 1.27 -0.41
N ARG A 72 -7.60 0.11 0.17
CA ARG A 72 -8.53 -0.71 0.95
C ARG A 72 -9.02 0.08 2.18
N ILE A 73 -10.34 0.14 2.34
CA ILE A 73 -10.97 0.98 3.37
C ILE A 73 -10.56 0.50 4.77
N GLY A 74 -10.13 1.46 5.59
CA GLY A 74 -9.87 1.28 7.02
C GLY A 74 -8.56 0.57 7.38
N GLU A 75 -7.75 0.10 6.42
CA GLU A 75 -6.54 -0.67 6.74
C GLU A 75 -5.42 0.21 7.33
N GLN A 76 -5.25 1.43 6.82
CA GLN A 76 -4.19 2.38 7.25
C GLN A 76 -4.60 3.32 8.39
N ASN A 77 -5.88 3.32 8.80
CA ASN A 77 -6.36 4.22 9.85
C ASN A 77 -6.22 3.55 11.22
N GLU A 78 -5.17 3.90 11.98
CA GLU A 78 -4.97 3.45 13.37
C GLU A 78 -6.03 4.01 14.34
N GLY A 79 -6.70 5.11 14.00
CA GLY A 79 -7.76 5.72 14.82
C GLY A 79 -9.14 5.06 14.72
N LEU A 80 -9.32 4.08 13.83
CA LEU A 80 -10.59 3.34 13.68
C LEU A 80 -10.49 2.00 14.40
N GLY A 81 -11.51 1.65 15.19
CA GLY A 81 -11.61 0.33 15.83
C GLY A 81 -11.79 -0.78 14.80
N GLU A 82 -11.40 -2.01 15.14
CA GLU A 82 -11.50 -3.18 14.24
C GLU A 82 -12.94 -3.42 13.75
N PHE A 83 -13.91 -3.19 14.62
CA PHE A 83 -15.34 -3.32 14.30
C PHE A 83 -15.80 -2.29 13.25
N ASP A 84 -15.36 -1.04 13.39
CA ASP A 84 -15.73 0.03 12.45
C ASP A 84 -15.07 -0.20 11.08
N LYS A 85 -13.83 -0.72 11.06
CA LYS A 85 -13.18 -1.19 9.82
C LYS A 85 -14.00 -2.29 9.13
N ALA A 86 -14.57 -3.22 9.90
CA ALA A 86 -15.39 -4.30 9.36
C ALA A 86 -16.72 -3.78 8.76
N ILE A 87 -17.39 -2.84 9.45
CA ILE A 87 -18.60 -2.18 8.93
C ILE A 87 -18.29 -1.49 7.60
N MET A 88 -17.23 -0.70 7.55
CA MET A 88 -16.87 0.06 6.36
C MET A 88 -16.50 -0.84 5.18
N ARG A 89 -15.87 -2.01 5.42
CA ARG A 89 -15.64 -3.03 4.38
C ARG A 89 -16.96 -3.62 3.86
N SER A 90 -17.87 -3.99 4.77
CA SER A 90 -19.17 -4.56 4.43
C SER A 90 -20.03 -3.56 3.62
N GLN A 91 -20.05 -2.29 4.03
CA GLN A 91 -20.74 -1.24 3.30
C GLN A 91 -20.18 -1.07 1.88
N ARG A 92 -18.85 -1.07 1.72
CA ARG A 92 -18.23 -0.97 0.39
C ARG A 92 -18.53 -2.20 -0.48
N GLU A 93 -18.50 -3.39 0.09
CA GLU A 93 -18.86 -4.61 -0.64
C GLU A 93 -20.30 -4.53 -1.16
N ARG A 94 -21.24 -4.08 -0.32
CA ARG A 94 -22.63 -3.88 -0.72
C ARG A 94 -22.75 -2.82 -1.83
N GLN A 95 -22.06 -1.69 -1.71
CA GLN A 95 -22.04 -0.66 -2.76
C GLN A 95 -21.47 -1.18 -4.08
N LEU A 96 -20.40 -1.98 -4.05
CA LEU A 96 -19.82 -2.59 -5.26
C LEU A 96 -20.78 -3.58 -5.93
N LYS A 97 -21.52 -4.37 -5.14
CA LYS A 97 -22.56 -5.28 -5.67
C LYS A 97 -23.72 -4.51 -6.30
N LEU A 98 -24.17 -3.44 -5.65
CA LEU A 98 -25.26 -2.59 -6.16
C LEU A 98 -24.85 -1.81 -7.42
N ASN A 99 -23.60 -1.35 -7.52
CA ASN A 99 -23.07 -0.65 -8.70
C ASN A 99 -22.84 -1.58 -9.91
N LYS A 100 -22.98 -2.91 -9.76
CA LYS A 100 -22.99 -3.85 -10.87
C LYS A 100 -24.36 -4.01 -11.52
N LYS A 101 -25.32 -3.12 -11.25
CA LYS A 101 -26.51 -2.99 -12.12
C LYS A 101 -26.01 -2.69 -13.52
N SER A 102 -26.05 -3.73 -14.35
CA SER A 102 -25.68 -3.70 -15.76
C SER A 102 -26.32 -2.47 -16.41
N LYS A 103 -25.61 -1.81 -17.34
CA LYS A 103 -26.18 -0.73 -18.17
C LYS A 103 -27.48 -1.16 -18.90
N TYR A 104 -27.72 -2.46 -18.95
CA TYR A 104 -28.92 -3.11 -19.44
C TYR A 104 -29.61 -3.82 -18.27
N ASN A 105 -30.94 -3.75 -18.17
CA ASN A 105 -31.74 -4.51 -17.19
C ASN A 105 -31.76 -6.03 -17.50
N LEU A 106 -30.59 -6.65 -17.60
CA LEU A 106 -30.45 -8.09 -17.70
C LEU A 106 -30.38 -8.63 -16.28
N SER A 107 -31.51 -9.17 -15.84
CA SER A 107 -31.61 -10.03 -14.66
C SER A 107 -30.70 -11.23 -14.89
N ASP A 108 -29.52 -11.24 -14.27
CA ASP A 108 -28.64 -12.41 -14.25
C ASP A 108 -29.23 -13.46 -13.32
N GLY A 109 -30.29 -14.13 -13.80
CA GLY A 109 -30.69 -15.51 -13.52
C GLY A 109 -30.69 -16.09 -12.10
N GLU A 110 -30.57 -15.31 -11.03
CA GLU A 110 -30.60 -15.79 -9.65
C GLU A 110 -31.42 -14.78 -8.83
N GLU A 111 -32.73 -15.00 -8.82
CA GLU A 111 -33.71 -14.54 -7.82
C GLU A 111 -33.34 -13.30 -6.99
N ASP A 112 -33.36 -12.11 -7.60
CA ASP A 112 -33.66 -10.87 -6.88
C ASP A 112 -35.19 -10.83 -6.62
N GLU A 113 -35.66 -11.77 -5.80
CA GLU A 113 -36.88 -11.58 -5.01
C GLU A 113 -36.54 -10.65 -3.83
N PHE A 114 -36.19 -9.41 -4.16
CA PHE A 114 -36.46 -8.29 -3.28
C PHE A 114 -37.35 -7.31 -4.04
N LYS A 115 -38.56 -7.81 -4.38
CA LYS A 115 -39.71 -6.96 -4.57
C LYS A 115 -39.90 -6.23 -3.25
N ILE A 116 -39.46 -4.97 -3.20
CA ILE A 116 -39.99 -4.03 -2.23
C ILE A 116 -41.47 -3.90 -2.60
N GLU A 117 -42.27 -4.66 -1.87
CA GLU A 117 -43.72 -4.56 -1.79
C GLU A 117 -44.05 -3.20 -1.17
N ASP A 118 -43.91 -2.13 -1.96
CA ASP A 118 -44.68 -0.92 -1.71
C ASP A 118 -44.87 -0.10 -2.99
N GLY A 119 -46.05 -0.31 -3.59
CA GLY A 119 -46.82 0.62 -4.41
C GLY A 119 -46.09 1.56 -5.37
N MET A 120 -46.30 1.32 -6.68
CA MET A 120 -46.95 2.26 -7.63
C MET A 120 -46.43 2.01 -9.06
N SER A 121 -47.15 1.16 -9.79
CA SER A 121 -47.55 1.32 -11.20
C SER A 121 -46.61 2.10 -12.15
N LEU A 122 -45.84 1.37 -12.96
CA LEU A 122 -45.21 1.85 -14.20
C LEU A 122 -46.19 1.71 -15.39
N GLN A 123 -47.45 2.06 -15.16
CA GLN A 123 -48.53 1.99 -16.15
C GLN A 123 -48.92 3.43 -16.50
N GLY A 124 -48.25 4.05 -17.48
CA GLY A 124 -48.69 5.37 -17.97
C GLY A 124 -47.61 6.35 -18.44
N ARG A 125 -46.59 5.91 -19.17
CA ARG A 125 -45.87 6.82 -20.06
C ARG A 125 -45.79 6.17 -21.44
N ASP A 126 -46.71 6.60 -22.30
CA ASP A 126 -46.88 6.22 -23.69
C ASP A 126 -46.09 7.25 -24.51
N ASP A 127 -44.95 6.85 -25.06
CA ASP A 127 -43.96 7.75 -25.69
C ASP A 127 -44.23 7.92 -27.21
N PHE A 128 -45.50 7.94 -27.62
CA PHE A 128 -45.92 7.89 -29.03
C PHE A 128 -46.13 9.26 -29.70
N GLU A 129 -45.56 10.35 -29.17
CA GLU A 129 -45.81 11.72 -29.67
C GLU A 129 -44.55 12.58 -29.90
N ASP A 130 -43.37 12.00 -30.11
CA ASP A 130 -42.23 12.77 -30.63
C ASP A 130 -42.29 12.84 -32.17
N GLU A 131 -42.94 13.89 -32.65
CA GLU A 131 -43.05 14.30 -34.04
C GLU A 131 -41.66 14.64 -34.62
N VAL A 132 -41.27 13.92 -35.67
CA VAL A 132 -39.96 14.00 -36.33
C VAL A 132 -39.95 15.17 -37.33
N PRO A 133 -39.05 16.16 -37.23
CA PRO A 133 -38.80 17.08 -38.33
C PRO A 133 -37.78 16.45 -39.29
N PHE A 134 -38.25 16.09 -40.49
CA PHE A 134 -37.41 15.94 -41.67
C PHE A 134 -36.89 17.33 -42.07
N ASP A 135 -35.58 17.47 -42.23
CA ASP A 135 -35.01 18.31 -43.29
C ASP A 135 -33.69 17.70 -43.76
N ASP A 136 -33.60 17.60 -45.08
CA ASP A 136 -32.60 16.86 -45.86
C ASP A 136 -31.36 17.72 -46.20
N GLU A 137 -30.28 17.03 -46.55
CA GLU A 137 -29.14 17.45 -47.40
C GLU A 137 -28.16 18.53 -46.88
N ASP A 138 -26.90 18.14 -46.61
CA ASP A 138 -25.86 18.20 -47.66
C ASP A 138 -24.51 17.59 -47.23
N ASP A 139 -23.87 16.98 -48.23
CA ASP A 139 -22.67 16.13 -48.22
C ASP A 139 -21.36 16.93 -48.31
N ALA A 140 -20.27 16.26 -47.93
CA ALA A 140 -18.85 16.56 -48.18
C ALA A 140 -18.13 17.59 -47.28
N GLU A 141 -17.15 17.09 -46.50
CA GLU A 141 -15.72 17.32 -46.80
C GLU A 141 -14.80 16.56 -45.82
N THR A 142 -14.46 15.33 -46.22
CA THR A 142 -13.33 14.55 -45.70
C THR A 142 -11.99 15.07 -46.28
N ALA A 143 -11.63 16.32 -45.98
CA ALA A 143 -10.38 16.93 -46.44
C ALA A 143 -9.26 16.99 -45.37
N ASP A 144 -9.61 16.92 -44.09
CA ASP A 144 -8.66 17.20 -43.00
C ASP A 144 -7.77 16.01 -42.61
N THR A 145 -8.17 14.78 -42.93
CA THR A 145 -7.41 13.58 -42.54
C THR A 145 -6.30 13.24 -43.54
N VAL A 146 -6.40 13.67 -44.80
CA VAL A 146 -5.39 13.35 -45.85
C VAL A 146 -4.12 14.18 -45.68
N ILE A 147 -4.22 15.41 -45.15
CA ILE A 147 -3.06 16.31 -44.98
C ILE A 147 -2.16 15.87 -43.81
N LEU A 148 -2.71 15.24 -42.77
CA LEU A 148 -1.94 14.76 -41.61
C LEU A 148 -1.06 13.54 -41.92
N TYR A 149 -1.52 12.62 -42.78
CA TYR A 149 -0.72 11.44 -43.14
C TYR A 149 0.42 11.76 -44.11
N ALA A 150 0.24 12.72 -45.02
CA ALA A 150 1.29 13.15 -45.95
C ALA A 150 2.49 13.82 -45.25
N TRP A 151 2.25 14.54 -44.14
CA TRP A 151 3.32 15.20 -43.36
C TRP A 151 4.15 14.20 -42.56
N LEU A 152 3.56 13.08 -42.12
CA LEU A 152 4.24 12.06 -41.32
C LEU A 152 5.21 11.21 -42.17
N GLU A 153 4.89 10.99 -43.45
CA GLU A 153 5.68 10.17 -44.37
C GLU A 153 6.95 10.92 -44.85
N GLN A 154 6.86 12.25 -45.00
CA GLN A 154 8.01 13.11 -45.34
C GLN A 154 9.01 13.29 -44.20
N ALA A 155 8.58 13.13 -42.93
CA ALA A 155 9.43 13.29 -41.76
C ALA A 155 10.25 12.03 -41.38
N SER A 156 10.00 10.89 -42.05
CA SER A 156 10.63 9.60 -41.73
C SER A 156 11.82 9.26 -42.65
N PHE A 157 12.10 10.08 -43.67
CA PHE A 157 13.25 9.91 -44.56
C PHE A 157 14.21 11.11 -44.44
N GLY A 158 14.99 11.11 -43.37
CA GLY A 158 16.09 12.03 -43.09
C GLY A 158 17.07 11.41 -42.11
#